data_AF-A0A9P0DXU4-F1
#
_entry.id   AF-A0A9P0DXU4-F1
#
_cell.length_a   1.000
_cell.length_b   1.000
_cell.length_c   1.000
_cell.angle_alpha   90.00
_cell.angle_beta   90.00
_cell.angle_gamma   90.00
#
_symmetry.space_group_name_H-M   'P 1'
#
loop_
_entity.id
_entity.type
_entity.pdbx_description
1 polymer ?
#
loop_
_entity_poly.entity_id
_entity_poly.type
_entity_poly.pdbx_seq_one_letter_code
_entity_poly.pdbx_strand_id
1 'polypeptide(L)'
;MFKNLLFFVVAVTLATSTYFSDDEEFEKFKKDYNRNYATPNEEQHRKGIFVNTLNKIKEHNAKYERGEISYSLGINQFADLTHEEFASRYTMKNWVEQQKKLAEKHAAKN
;
A
#
# COMPACT_ATOMS: atom_id res chain seq x y z
N MET A 1 -55.91 12.61 -16.96
CA MET A 1 -54.48 12.42 -17.23
C MET A 1 -53.74 12.50 -15.89
N PHE A 2 -53.29 11.35 -15.40
CA PHE A 2 -52.84 11.17 -14.02
C PHE A 2 -51.46 11.81 -13.79
N LYS A 3 -51.47 12.90 -13.01
CA LYS A 3 -50.64 13.13 -11.82
C LYS A 3 -49.20 12.60 -11.93
N ASN A 4 -48.28 13.46 -12.37
CA ASN A 4 -46.83 13.29 -12.23
C ASN A 4 -46.49 13.17 -10.74
N LEU A 5 -46.56 11.94 -10.25
CA LEU A 5 -46.23 11.53 -8.91
C LEU A 5 -44.73 11.24 -8.88
N LEU A 6 -44.00 12.14 -8.24
CA LEU A 6 -42.75 11.93 -7.53
C LEU A 6 -42.33 10.45 -7.42
N PHE A 7 -41.37 10.06 -8.25
CA PHE A 7 -40.39 9.03 -7.91
C PHE A 7 -39.03 9.47 -8.48
N PHE A 8 -38.48 10.57 -7.94
CA PHE A 8 -37.03 10.62 -7.81
C PHE A 8 -36.69 9.58 -6.76
N VAL A 9 -36.57 8.33 -7.19
CA VAL A 9 -35.80 7.33 -6.46
C VAL A 9 -34.38 7.85 -6.53
N VAL A 10 -34.02 8.71 -5.57
CA VAL A 10 -32.64 8.84 -5.15
C VAL A 10 -32.32 7.45 -4.62
N ALA A 11 -31.87 6.58 -5.51
CA ALA A 11 -31.09 5.44 -5.15
C ALA A 11 -29.81 6.03 -4.56
N VAL A 12 -29.90 6.47 -3.31
CA VAL A 12 -28.80 6.36 -2.38
C VAL A 12 -28.61 4.85 -2.27
N THR A 13 -27.99 4.27 -3.29
CA THR A 13 -27.20 3.07 -3.11
C THR A 13 -26.20 3.52 -2.08
N LEU A 14 -26.50 3.26 -0.80
CA LEU A 14 -25.51 3.20 0.23
C LEU A 14 -24.40 2.39 -0.42
N ALA A 15 -23.29 3.05 -0.72
CA ALA A 15 -22.10 2.37 -1.18
C ALA A 15 -21.76 1.43 -0.03
N THR A 16 -22.30 0.23 -0.08
CA THR A 16 -21.89 -0.86 0.79
C THR A 16 -20.51 -1.17 0.26
N SER A 17 -19.52 -0.42 0.72
CA SER A 17 -18.13 -0.80 0.57
C SER A 17 -18.05 -2.17 1.21
N THR A 18 -17.94 -3.20 0.38
CA THR A 18 -17.66 -4.55 0.84
C THR A 18 -16.29 -4.47 1.50
N TYR A 19 -16.26 -4.33 2.82
CA TYR A 19 -15.03 -4.36 3.58
C TYR A 19 -14.58 -5.82 3.61
N PHE A 20 -13.61 -6.14 2.77
CA PHE A 20 -12.90 -7.39 2.85
C PHE A 20 -12.13 -7.46 4.16
N SER A 21 -12.04 -8.67 4.73
CA SER A 21 -11.10 -8.90 5.82
C SER A 21 -9.66 -8.67 5.35
N ASP A 22 -8.76 -8.36 6.27
CA ASP A 22 -7.33 -8.23 5.97
C ASP A 22 -6.76 -9.50 5.30
N ASP A 23 -7.33 -10.65 5.64
CA ASP A 23 -6.99 -11.96 5.06
C ASP A 23 -7.42 -12.03 3.59
N GLU A 24 -8.65 -11.64 3.28
CA GLU A 24 -9.16 -11.60 1.90
C GLU A 24 -8.41 -10.60 1.02
N GLU A 25 -8.10 -9.41 1.54
CA GLU A 25 -7.29 -8.41 0.84
C GLU A 25 -5.89 -8.93 0.55
N PHE A 26 -5.26 -9.62 1.52
CA PHE A 26 -3.93 -10.18 1.33
C PHE A 26 -3.95 -11.34 0.31
N GLU A 27 -4.94 -12.22 0.36
CA GLU A 27 -5.12 -13.28 -0.64
C GLU A 27 -5.32 -12.71 -2.04
N LYS A 28 -6.11 -11.64 -2.17
CA LYS A 28 -6.29 -10.92 -3.43
C LYS A 28 -4.97 -10.31 -3.91
N PHE A 29 -4.25 -9.61 -3.03
CA PHE A 29 -2.94 -9.05 -3.35
C PHE A 29 -1.95 -10.10 -3.83
N LYS A 30 -1.89 -11.27 -3.17
CA LYS A 30 -1.00 -12.36 -3.60
C LYS A 30 -1.32 -12.81 -5.01
N LYS A 31 -2.62 -12.93 -5.35
CA LYS A 31 -3.06 -13.31 -6.71
C LYS A 31 -2.73 -12.23 -7.73
N ASP A 32 -3.08 -10.98 -7.46
CA ASP A 32 -2.91 -9.86 -8.39
C ASP A 32 -1.43 -9.61 -8.74
N TYR A 33 -0.53 -9.81 -7.78
CA TYR A 33 0.91 -9.55 -7.93
C TYR A 33 1.78 -10.81 -7.92
N ASN A 34 1.15 -11.97 -8.13
CA ASN A 34 1.78 -13.29 -8.22
C ASN A 34 2.81 -13.57 -7.11
N ARG A 35 2.42 -13.25 -5.87
CA ARG A 35 3.28 -13.40 -4.69
C ARG A 35 3.33 -14.85 -4.25
N ASN A 36 4.54 -15.35 -4.08
CA ASN A 36 4.81 -16.66 -3.51
C ASN A 36 5.92 -16.49 -2.47
N TYR A 37 5.64 -16.89 -1.23
CA TYR A 37 6.57 -16.77 -0.12
C TYR A 37 7.13 -18.16 0.22
N ALA A 38 8.41 -18.22 0.60
CA ALA A 38 9.11 -19.50 0.74
C ALA A 38 8.70 -20.26 2.01
N THR A 39 8.25 -19.53 3.04
CA THR A 39 7.89 -20.11 4.34
C THR A 39 6.64 -19.46 4.93
N PRO A 40 5.88 -20.16 5.79
CA PRO A 40 4.75 -19.57 6.50
C PRO A 40 5.13 -18.36 7.35
N ASN A 41 6.33 -18.36 7.96
CA ASN A 41 6.82 -17.23 8.73
C ASN A 41 7.08 -16.00 7.85
N GLU A 42 7.64 -16.19 6.66
CA GLU A 42 7.80 -15.10 5.69
C GLU A 42 6.43 -14.57 5.25
N GLU A 43 5.50 -15.45 4.92
CA GLU A 43 4.14 -15.05 4.54
C GLU A 43 3.44 -14.24 5.63
N GLN A 44 3.53 -14.68 6.89
CA GLN A 44 2.98 -13.96 8.03
C GLN A 44 3.65 -12.59 8.20
N HIS A 45 4.96 -12.51 8.03
CA HIS A 45 5.69 -11.24 8.08
C HIS A 45 5.24 -10.28 6.97
N ARG A 46 5.13 -10.77 5.74
CA ARG A 46 4.69 -10.01 4.55
C ARG A 46 3.24 -9.55 4.69
N LYS A 47 2.37 -10.39 5.25
CA LYS A 47 0.99 -10.03 5.60
C LYS A 47 0.95 -8.88 6.60
N GLY A 48 1.78 -8.92 7.65
CA GLY A 48 1.88 -7.83 8.61
C GLY A 48 2.27 -6.50 7.96
N ILE A 49 3.24 -6.51 7.03
CA ILE A 49 3.62 -5.31 6.26
C ILE A 49 2.45 -4.85 5.38
N PHE A 50 1.81 -5.76 4.66
CA PHE A 50 0.68 -5.47 3.79
C PHE A 50 -0.48 -4.81 4.53
N VAL A 51 -0.88 -5.35 5.70
CA VAL A 51 -1.96 -4.77 6.53
C VAL A 51 -1.62 -3.37 6.97
N ASN A 52 -0.37 -3.12 7.38
CA ASN A 52 0.08 -1.77 7.72
C ASN A 52 0.01 -0.82 6.52
N THR A 53 0.36 -1.28 5.32
CA THR A 53 0.22 -0.50 4.09
C THR A 53 -1.25 -0.22 3.76
N LEU A 54 -2.13 -1.21 3.90
CA LEU A 54 -3.56 -1.06 3.67
C LEU A 54 -4.18 -0.02 4.61
N ASN A 55 -3.81 -0.02 5.90
CA ASN A 55 -4.26 0.98 6.87
C ASN A 55 -3.77 2.39 6.50
N LYS A 56 -2.50 2.54 6.10
CA LYS A 56 -1.97 3.82 5.60
C LYS A 56 -2.75 4.33 4.38
N ILE A 57 -3.10 3.45 3.44
CA ILE A 57 -3.91 3.80 2.27
C ILE A 57 -5.30 4.26 2.70
N LYS A 58 -5.96 3.53 3.61
CA LYS A 58 -7.29 3.89 4.12
C LYS A 58 -7.28 5.28 4.78
N GLU A 59 -6.32 5.54 5.67
CA GLU A 59 -6.17 6.83 6.33
C GLU A 59 -5.86 7.97 5.37
N HIS A 60 -4.94 7.74 4.41
CA HIS A 60 -4.58 8.71 3.38
C HIS A 60 -5.78 9.03 2.48
N ASN A 61 -6.49 8.01 2.02
CA ASN A 61 -7.64 8.20 1.13
C ASN A 61 -8.81 8.86 1.86
N ALA A 62 -8.99 8.61 3.16
CA ALA A 62 -9.96 9.36 3.95
C ALA A 62 -9.65 10.87 3.99
N LYS A 63 -8.37 11.28 4.01
CA LYS A 63 -7.95 12.69 3.89
C LYS A 63 -8.17 13.22 2.47
N TYR A 64 -7.89 12.41 1.45
CA TYR A 64 -8.16 12.75 0.05
C TYR A 64 -9.65 13.03 -0.19
N GLU A 65 -10.56 12.17 0.30
CA GLU A 65 -12.01 12.37 0.16
C GLU A 65 -12.52 13.64 0.88
N ARG A 66 -11.81 14.12 1.91
CA ARG A 66 -12.08 15.41 2.56
C ARG A 66 -11.46 16.61 1.86
N GLY A 67 -10.72 16.40 0.78
CA GLY A 67 -10.01 17.46 0.05
C GLY A 67 -8.76 18.00 0.75
N GLU A 68 -8.26 17.32 1.79
CA GLU A 68 -7.05 17.73 2.53
C GLU A 68 -5.75 17.35 1.80
N ILE A 69 -5.83 16.33 0.94
CA ILE A 69 -4.71 15.85 0.11
C ILE A 69 -5.19 15.76 -1.33
N SER A 70 -4.33 16.12 -2.28
CA SER A 70 -4.68 16.21 -3.70
C SER A 70 -4.54 14.90 -4.49
N TYR A 71 -4.18 13.80 -3.83
CA TYR A 71 -3.96 12.49 -4.46
C TYR A 71 -4.39 11.35 -3.54
N SER A 72 -4.77 10.23 -4.13
CA SER A 72 -5.08 8.98 -3.43
C SER A 72 -3.94 7.97 -3.56
N LEU A 73 -3.91 7.00 -2.67
CA LEU A 73 -3.04 5.83 -2.72
C LEU A 73 -3.84 4.59 -3.11
N GLY A 74 -3.14 3.60 -3.65
CA GLY A 74 -3.69 2.29 -3.98
C GLY A 74 -2.70 1.18 -3.68
N ILE A 75 -3.22 -0.04 -3.54
CA ILE A 75 -2.40 -1.24 -3.41
C ILE A 75 -1.64 -1.47 -4.71
N ASN A 76 -0.33 -1.67 -4.60
CA ASN A 76 0.57 -1.97 -5.71
C ASN A 76 1.54 -3.09 -5.34
N GLN A 77 2.41 -3.49 -6.25
CA GLN A 77 3.39 -4.56 -6.07
C GLN A 77 4.43 -4.33 -4.96
N PHE A 78 4.42 -3.18 -4.30
CA PHE A 78 5.33 -2.87 -3.20
C PHE A 78 4.62 -2.88 -1.83
N ALA A 79 3.34 -3.24 -1.79
CA ALA A 79 2.53 -3.15 -0.57
C ALA A 79 3.01 -4.08 0.57
N ASP A 80 3.77 -5.13 0.26
CA ASP A 80 4.36 -6.09 1.19
C ASP A 80 5.83 -5.81 1.55
N LEU A 81 6.36 -4.65 1.16
CA LEU A 81 7.74 -4.26 1.43
C LEU A 81 7.81 -3.15 2.48
N THR A 82 8.80 -3.22 3.35
CA THR A 82 9.15 -2.05 4.18
C THR A 82 9.79 -0.96 3.32
N HIS A 83 9.86 0.26 3.85
CA HIS A 83 10.55 1.36 3.16
C HIS A 83 12.03 1.02 2.92
N GLU A 84 12.68 0.41 3.91
CA GLU A 84 14.08 -0.02 3.83
C GLU A 84 14.28 -1.09 2.77
N GLU A 85 13.38 -2.07 2.67
CA GLU A 85 13.43 -3.10 1.64
C GLU A 85 13.20 -2.51 0.24
N PHE A 86 12.21 -1.64 0.09
CA PHE A 86 11.97 -0.94 -1.18
C PHE A 86 13.19 -0.13 -1.60
N ALA A 87 13.74 0.67 -0.69
CA ALA A 87 14.92 1.48 -0.96
C ALA A 87 16.14 0.61 -1.31
N SER A 88 16.35 -0.49 -0.59
CA SER A 88 17.46 -1.41 -0.81
C SER A 88 17.40 -2.09 -2.18
N ARG A 89 16.20 -2.45 -2.66
CA ARG A 89 16.00 -3.21 -3.91
C ARG A 89 15.82 -2.33 -5.14
N TYR A 90 15.18 -1.17 -5.00
CA TYR A 90 14.72 -0.35 -6.14
C TYR A 90 15.36 1.03 -6.20
N THR A 91 16.30 1.36 -5.31
CA THR A 91 17.02 2.64 -5.32
C THR A 91 18.52 2.45 -5.15
N MET A 92 19.30 3.51 -5.37
CA MET A 92 20.76 3.51 -5.22
C MET A 92 21.25 3.63 -3.76
N LYS A 93 20.37 3.57 -2.76
CA LYS A 93 20.70 3.80 -1.34
C LYS A 93 21.91 2.99 -0.87
N ASN A 94 21.91 1.68 -1.13
CA ASN A 94 23.01 0.79 -0.73
C ASN A 94 24.34 1.13 -1.42
N TRP A 95 24.30 1.51 -2.70
CA TRP A 95 25.49 1.87 -3.46
C TRP A 95 26.10 3.17 -2.93
N VAL A 96 25.28 4.20 -2.69
CA VAL A 96 25.72 5.47 -2.10
C VAL A 96 26.37 5.25 -0.73
N GLU A 97 25.77 4.39 0.10
CA GLU A 97 26.29 4.13 1.44
C GLU A 97 27.62 3.35 1.42
N GLN A 98 27.81 2.42 0.48
CA GLN A 98 29.09 1.75 0.26
C GLN A 98 30.19 2.72 -0.18
N GLN A 99 29.89 3.61 -1.12
CA GLN A 99 30.85 4.63 -1.56
C GLN A 99 31.27 5.56 -0.43
N LYS A 100 30.32 5.97 0.42
CA LYS A 100 30.61 6.78 1.60
C LYS A 100 31.55 6.07 2.58
N LYS A 101 31.26 4.80 2.90
CA LYS A 101 32.12 3.98 3.77
C LYS A 101 33.54 3.80 3.20
N LEU A 102 33.65 3.64 1.88
CA LEU A 102 34.96 3.56 1.20
C LEU A 102 35.73 4.87 1.27
N ALA A 103 35.07 6.01 1.03
CA ALA A 103 35.67 7.33 1.13
C ALA A 103 36.17 7.64 2.55
N GLU A 104 35.38 7.33 3.57
CA GLU A 104 35.76 7.49 4.98
C GLU A 104 36.97 6.62 5.34
N LYS A 105 37.00 5.37 4.87
CA LYS A 105 38.13 4.47 5.06
C LYS A 105 39.41 4.99 4.39
N HIS A 106 39.30 5.61 3.22
CA HIS A 106 40.45 6.22 2.54
C HIS A 106 40.92 7.48 3.26
N ALA A 107 40.00 8.31 3.74
CA ALA A 107 40.33 9.50 4.52
C ALA A 107 40.99 9.17 5.87
N ALA A 108 40.56 8.09 6.53
CA ALA A 108 41.14 7.65 7.81
C ALA A 108 42.52 6.96 7.68
N LYS A 109 42.99 6.70 6.46
CA LYS A 109 44.31 6.10 6.17
C LYS A 109 45.38 7.11 5.79
N ASN A 110 45.00 8.37 5.54
CA ASN A 110 45.91 9.48 5.27
C ASN A 110 46.07 10.34 6.53
#